data_AF-A0A4Y7SGW0-F1
#
_entry.id   AF-A0A4Y7SGW0-F1
#
_cell.length_a   1.000
_cell.length_b   1.000
_cell.length_c   1.000
_cell.angle_alpha   90.00
_cell.angle_beta   90.00
_cell.angle_gamma   90.00
#
_symmetry.space_group_name_H-M   'P 1'
#
loop_
_entity.id
_entity.type
_entity.pdbx_description
1 polymer ?
#
loop_
_entity_poly.entity_id
_entity_poly.type
_entity_poly.pdbx_seq_one_letter_code
_entity_poly.pdbx_strand_id
1 'polypeptide(L)'
;MVERFSGDLMNAVSRCFLAIDKPDGVRQALLDIILSGTDQESIANTVGEGLTSGLASKEKSIEEKIVIMGFVITVMHGMGVVQGMAPAEMRTFIHLFMVTLSLGHSALRGAKVQEAKLAQTSAKRFKDLFDGYKVRPGQDTLEGELQKLLHTPNNLCLVLWQGALAYLAYNNACRVRKFMIGAPDEWLQFVLARDSDLCIGSQ
;
A
#
# COMPACT_ATOMS: atom_id res chain seq x y z
N MET A 1 -7.36 -16.41 -4.80
CA MET A 1 -6.40 -16.48 -3.68
C MET A 1 -5.72 -15.13 -3.43
N VAL A 2 -5.04 -14.53 -4.42
CA VAL A 2 -4.40 -13.20 -4.27
C VAL A 2 -5.38 -12.12 -3.84
N GLU A 3 -6.56 -12.05 -4.47
CA GLU A 3 -7.63 -11.12 -4.07
C GLU A 3 -8.01 -11.22 -2.59
N ARG A 4 -8.28 -12.45 -2.11
CA ARG A 4 -8.63 -12.70 -0.70
C ARG A 4 -7.48 -12.34 0.25
N PHE A 5 -6.26 -12.73 -0.07
CA PHE A 5 -5.08 -12.37 0.71
C PHE A 5 -4.87 -10.85 0.76
N SER A 6 -4.94 -10.17 -0.39
CA SER A 6 -4.78 -8.72 -0.45
C SER A 6 -5.86 -8.01 0.34
N GLY A 7 -7.11 -8.49 0.28
CA GLY A 7 -8.21 -7.95 1.08
C GLY A 7 -8.00 -8.11 2.58
N ASP A 8 -7.73 -9.34 3.03
CA ASP A 8 -7.49 -9.61 4.45
C ASP A 8 -6.26 -8.85 4.98
N LEU A 9 -5.19 -8.74 4.18
CA LEU A 9 -3.97 -8.02 4.56
C LEU A 9 -4.22 -6.51 4.64
N MET A 10 -4.94 -5.92 3.69
CA MET A 10 -5.31 -4.49 3.76
C MET A 10 -6.18 -4.20 4.97
N ASN A 11 -7.16 -5.05 5.28
CA ASN A 11 -7.99 -4.92 6.48
C ASN A 11 -7.17 -5.01 7.77
N ALA A 12 -6.23 -5.95 7.84
CA ALA A 12 -5.31 -6.07 8.97
C ALA A 12 -4.40 -4.83 9.10
N VAL A 13 -3.89 -4.29 8.00
CA VAL A 13 -3.11 -3.04 7.96
C VAL A 13 -3.95 -1.86 8.46
N SER A 14 -5.20 -1.73 8.03
CA SER A 14 -6.11 -0.66 8.47
C SER A 14 -6.40 -0.74 9.96
N ARG A 15 -6.68 -1.94 10.49
CA ARG A 15 -6.85 -2.14 11.94
C ARG A 15 -5.60 -1.75 12.70
N CYS A 16 -4.43 -2.21 12.26
CA CYS A 16 -3.16 -1.81 12.84
C CYS A 16 -2.97 -0.29 12.79
N PHE A 17 -3.19 0.35 11.65
CA PHE A 17 -3.06 1.80 11.50
C PHE A 17 -4.00 2.57 12.40
N LEU A 18 -5.23 2.10 12.62
CA LEU A 18 -6.21 2.80 13.46
C LEU A 18 -6.04 2.49 14.96
N ALA A 19 -5.47 1.35 15.34
CA ALA A 19 -5.37 0.88 16.72
C ALA A 19 -4.09 1.32 17.45
N ILE A 20 -3.02 1.69 16.75
CA ILE A 20 -1.75 2.08 17.38
C ILE A 20 -1.88 3.44 18.05
N ASP A 21 -1.29 3.59 19.24
CA ASP A 21 -0.91 4.89 19.77
C ASP A 21 0.24 5.43 18.90
N LYS A 22 -0.16 6.08 17.81
CA LYS A 22 0.73 6.49 16.70
C LYS A 22 1.87 7.35 17.25
N PRO A 23 3.02 7.43 16.56
CA PRO A 23 3.99 8.48 16.88
C PRO A 23 3.28 9.83 16.99
N ASP A 24 3.59 10.63 18.02
CA ASP A 24 2.79 11.80 18.41
C ASP A 24 2.47 12.73 17.24
N GLY A 25 3.42 12.96 16.33
CA GLY A 25 3.21 13.77 15.12
C GLY A 25 2.20 13.17 14.14
N VAL A 26 2.21 11.84 13.94
CA VAL A 26 1.23 11.12 13.10
C VAL A 26 -0.14 11.10 13.77
N ARG A 27 -0.17 10.98 15.10
CA ARG A 27 -1.41 11.07 15.88
C ARG A 27 -2.05 12.45 15.76
N GLN A 28 -1.25 13.50 15.90
CA GLN A 28 -1.72 14.88 15.76
C GLN A 28 -2.23 15.15 14.35
N ALA A 29 -1.47 14.80 13.32
CA ALA A 29 -1.89 14.96 11.93
C ALA A 29 -3.20 14.19 11.61
N LEU A 30 -3.39 13.01 12.21
CA LEU A 30 -4.65 12.29 12.09
C LEU A 30 -5.81 13.06 12.74
N LEU A 31 -5.63 13.55 13.96
CA LEU A 31 -6.64 14.32 14.66
C LEU A 31 -6.97 15.61 13.91
N ASP A 32 -5.98 16.29 13.36
CA ASP A 32 -6.19 17.52 12.57
C ASP A 32 -7.04 17.24 11.32
N ILE A 33 -6.80 16.13 10.62
CA ILE A 33 -7.61 15.72 9.45
C ILE A 33 -9.04 15.35 9.85
N ILE A 34 -9.23 14.67 10.99
CA ILE A 34 -10.56 14.32 11.50
C ILE A 34 -11.32 15.59 11.97
N LEU A 35 -10.64 16.47 12.72
CA LEU A 35 -11.21 17.69 13.30
C LEU A 35 -11.51 18.76 12.25
N SER A 36 -10.75 18.79 11.15
CA SER A 36 -11.03 19.65 9.99
C SER A 36 -12.27 19.22 9.20
N GLY A 37 -12.92 18.11 9.59
CA GLY A 37 -14.22 17.75 9.05
C GLY A 37 -14.18 17.30 7.60
N THR A 38 -13.06 16.72 7.15
CA THR A 38 -12.97 16.12 5.81
C THR A 38 -13.95 14.94 5.77
N ASP A 39 -15.14 15.15 5.21
CA ASP A 39 -16.10 14.08 5.01
C ASP A 39 -15.47 12.97 4.14
N GLN A 40 -15.91 11.74 4.30
CA GLN A 40 -15.36 10.60 3.54
C GLN A 40 -15.40 10.85 2.01
N GLU A 41 -16.33 11.69 1.55
CA GLU A 41 -16.50 12.12 0.17
C GLU A 41 -15.40 13.11 -0.26
N SER A 42 -14.98 14.04 0.59
CA SER A 42 -13.86 14.96 0.39
C SER A 42 -12.53 14.25 0.51
N ILE A 43 -12.41 13.23 1.38
CA ILE A 43 -11.27 12.31 1.36
C ILE A 43 -11.27 11.55 0.02
N ALA A 44 -12.41 11.04 -0.46
CA ALA A 44 -12.52 10.37 -1.75
C ALA A 44 -12.22 11.31 -2.94
N ASN A 45 -12.64 12.57 -2.90
CA ASN A 45 -12.34 13.58 -3.92
C ASN A 45 -10.86 14.03 -3.87
N THR A 46 -10.29 14.13 -2.67
CA THR A 46 -8.85 14.33 -2.46
C THR A 46 -8.05 13.11 -2.98
N VAL A 47 -8.60 11.90 -2.87
CA VAL A 47 -8.03 10.65 -3.41
C VAL A 47 -8.16 10.57 -4.94
N GLY A 48 -9.23 11.13 -5.52
CA GLY A 48 -9.51 11.09 -6.96
C GLY A 48 -8.70 12.09 -7.80
N GLU A 49 -8.62 13.36 -7.38
CA GLU A 49 -7.95 14.42 -8.16
C GLU A 49 -6.61 14.89 -7.55
N GLY A 50 -6.32 14.54 -6.28
CA GLY A 50 -5.28 15.19 -5.48
C GLY A 50 -4.32 14.27 -4.71
N LEU A 51 -4.34 12.96 -4.95
CA LEU A 51 -3.55 12.03 -4.13
C LEU A 51 -2.04 12.12 -4.43
N THR A 52 -1.72 12.13 -5.71
CA THR A 52 -0.37 12.34 -6.22
C THR A 52 0.15 13.72 -5.83
N SER A 53 -0.69 14.77 -5.94
CA SER A 53 -0.30 16.14 -5.56
C SER A 53 -0.16 16.31 -4.05
N GLY A 54 -0.99 15.64 -3.24
CA GLY A 54 -0.88 15.61 -1.79
C GLY A 54 0.41 14.93 -1.31
N LEU A 55 0.78 13.80 -1.91
CA LEU A 55 2.06 13.13 -1.62
C LEU A 55 3.27 13.94 -2.12
N ALA A 56 3.14 14.60 -3.27
CA ALA A 56 4.18 15.43 -3.85
C ALA A 56 4.30 16.83 -3.19
N SER A 57 3.29 17.28 -2.45
CA SER A 57 3.28 18.61 -1.82
C SER A 57 4.47 18.79 -0.89
N LYS A 58 5.17 19.92 -1.02
CA LYS A 58 6.28 20.29 -0.13
C LYS A 58 5.80 20.92 1.18
N GLU A 59 4.55 21.37 1.23
CA GLU A 59 3.96 22.04 2.38
C GLU A 59 3.54 21.04 3.46
N LYS A 60 3.16 19.83 3.05
CA LYS A 60 2.77 18.76 3.98
C LYS A 60 3.99 18.14 4.65
N SER A 61 3.92 18.03 5.97
CA SER A 61 4.85 17.26 6.79
C SER A 61 4.89 15.79 6.37
N ILE A 62 5.94 15.08 6.77
CA ILE A 62 6.04 13.65 6.45
C ILE A 62 4.96 12.83 7.19
N GLU A 63 4.59 13.27 8.39
CA GLU A 63 3.52 12.71 9.22
C GLU A 63 2.16 12.83 8.53
N GLU A 64 1.81 14.01 8.00
CA GLU A 64 0.57 14.19 7.22
C GLU A 64 0.53 13.27 6.01
N LYS A 65 1.66 13.11 5.30
CA LYS A 65 1.73 12.22 4.14
C LYS A 65 1.56 10.75 4.53
N ILE A 66 2.13 10.32 5.66
CA ILE A 66 1.90 8.98 6.24
C ILE A 66 0.42 8.78 6.58
N VAL A 67 -0.24 9.80 7.14
CA VAL A 67 -1.66 9.74 7.47
C VAL A 67 -2.51 9.60 6.20
N ILE A 68 -2.23 10.39 5.16
CA ILE A 68 -2.89 10.29 3.85
C ILE A 68 -2.77 8.86 3.31
N MET A 69 -1.59 8.24 3.38
CA MET A 69 -1.38 6.85 2.95
C MET A 69 -2.17 5.83 3.74
N GLY A 70 -2.23 6.00 5.08
CA GLY A 70 -3.03 5.12 5.93
C GLY A 70 -4.52 5.22 5.62
N PHE A 71 -5.02 6.43 5.36
CA PHE A 71 -6.39 6.63 4.88
C PHE A 71 -6.61 6.00 3.52
N VAL A 72 -5.68 6.19 2.58
CA VAL A 72 -5.75 5.57 1.26
C VAL A 72 -5.88 4.05 1.36
N ILE A 73 -5.05 3.38 2.17
CA ILE A 73 -5.17 1.92 2.37
C ILE A 73 -6.53 1.55 2.99
N THR A 74 -7.03 2.36 3.92
CA THR A 74 -8.29 2.11 4.65
C THR A 74 -9.53 2.36 3.79
N VAL A 75 -9.52 3.40 2.97
CA VAL A 75 -10.64 3.84 2.14
C VAL A 75 -10.64 3.10 0.79
N MET A 76 -9.47 2.92 0.15
CA MET A 76 -9.40 2.26 -1.16
C MET A 76 -9.74 0.78 -1.12
N HIS A 77 -9.61 0.09 0.03
CA HIS A 77 -10.07 -1.29 0.15
C HIS A 77 -11.58 -1.43 -0.13
N GLY A 78 -12.38 -0.40 0.21
CA GLY A 78 -13.85 -0.44 0.06
C GLY A 78 -14.40 0.16 -1.23
N MET A 79 -13.67 1.05 -1.91
CA MET A 79 -14.27 1.95 -2.92
C MET A 79 -13.94 1.64 -4.38
N GLY A 80 -13.07 0.68 -4.69
CA GLY A 80 -12.75 0.34 -6.10
C GLY A 80 -12.10 1.48 -6.92
N VAL A 81 -11.74 2.60 -6.28
CA VAL A 81 -11.27 3.87 -6.86
C VAL A 81 -10.13 3.69 -7.88
N VAL A 82 -9.34 2.64 -7.71
CA VAL A 82 -8.14 2.41 -8.53
C VAL A 82 -8.39 1.53 -9.75
N GLN A 83 -9.53 0.84 -9.82
CA GLN A 83 -9.85 0.08 -11.03
C GLN A 83 -10.03 0.99 -12.26
N GLY A 84 -10.19 2.30 -12.05
CA GLY A 84 -10.27 3.33 -13.09
C GLY A 84 -8.99 4.13 -13.34
N MET A 85 -7.90 3.97 -12.57
CA MET A 85 -6.66 4.74 -12.80
C MET A 85 -5.95 4.26 -14.07
N ALA A 86 -5.43 5.21 -14.84
CA ALA A 86 -4.58 4.88 -15.98
C ALA A 86 -3.25 4.24 -15.52
N PRO A 87 -2.62 3.34 -16.30
CA PRO A 87 -1.36 2.70 -15.91
C PRO A 87 -0.22 3.67 -15.53
N ALA A 88 -0.12 4.82 -16.19
CA ALA A 88 0.88 5.84 -15.91
C ALA A 88 0.64 6.56 -14.57
N GLU A 89 -0.62 6.86 -14.26
CA GLU A 89 -1.04 7.46 -12.99
C GLU A 89 -0.79 6.48 -11.85
N MET A 90 -1.17 5.22 -12.05
CA MET A 90 -0.92 4.14 -11.10
C MET A 90 0.57 3.99 -10.80
N ARG A 91 1.44 3.98 -11.82
CA ARG A 91 2.90 3.92 -11.65
C ARG A 91 3.40 5.09 -10.81
N THR A 92 2.95 6.31 -11.11
CA THR A 92 3.35 7.52 -10.40
C THR A 92 2.90 7.47 -8.94
N PHE A 93 1.64 7.08 -8.73
CA PHE A 93 1.06 6.92 -7.41
C PHE A 93 1.85 5.91 -6.57
N ILE A 94 2.10 4.71 -7.09
CA ILE A 94 2.90 3.67 -6.41
C ILE A 94 4.29 4.21 -6.08
N HIS A 95 4.96 4.88 -7.03
CA HIS A 95 6.30 5.39 -6.82
C HIS A 95 6.34 6.39 -5.66
N LEU A 96 5.45 7.39 -5.68
CA LEU A 96 5.31 8.34 -4.58
C LEU A 96 4.96 7.64 -3.27
N PHE A 97 4.10 6.62 -3.33
CA PHE A 97 3.73 5.83 -2.15
C PHE A 97 4.95 5.16 -1.51
N MET A 98 5.80 4.53 -2.32
CA MET A 98 6.97 3.82 -1.79
C MET A 98 8.04 4.79 -1.29
N VAL A 99 8.25 5.91 -1.99
CA VAL A 99 9.20 6.96 -1.58
C VAL A 99 8.77 7.60 -0.26
N THR A 100 7.52 8.02 -0.13
CA THR A 100 7.02 8.65 1.09
C THR A 100 7.08 7.70 2.28
N LEU A 101 6.80 6.39 2.13
CA LEU A 101 6.97 5.43 3.22
C LEU A 101 8.44 5.24 3.61
N SER A 102 9.37 5.29 2.66
CA SER A 102 10.81 5.22 2.94
C SER A 102 11.27 6.42 3.76
N LEU A 103 10.89 7.62 3.32
CA LEU A 103 11.18 8.88 4.02
C LEU A 103 10.54 8.90 5.41
N GLY A 104 9.28 8.49 5.52
CA GLY A 104 8.57 8.37 6.78
C GLY A 104 9.24 7.40 7.75
N HIS A 105 9.67 6.23 7.25
CA HIS A 105 10.40 5.27 8.08
C HIS A 105 11.71 5.86 8.62
N SER A 106 12.43 6.61 7.78
CA SER A 106 13.67 7.28 8.18
C SER A 106 13.43 8.37 9.23
N ALA A 107 12.40 9.19 9.02
CA ALA A 107 12.02 10.27 9.94
C ALA A 107 11.57 9.73 11.30
N LEU A 108 10.62 8.80 11.33
CA LEU A 108 10.09 8.23 12.58
C LEU A 108 11.15 7.49 13.40
N ARG A 109 12.15 6.88 12.75
CA ARG A 109 13.24 6.18 13.45
C ARG A 109 14.42 7.08 13.81
N GLY A 110 14.46 8.32 13.33
CA GLY A 110 15.62 9.21 13.50
C GLY A 110 16.90 8.63 12.89
N ALA A 111 16.81 7.80 11.85
CA ALA A 111 17.95 7.08 11.29
C ALA A 111 17.88 7.01 9.77
N LYS A 112 19.03 7.14 9.11
CA LYS A 112 19.13 7.00 7.65
C LYS A 112 18.81 5.56 7.25
N VAL A 113 17.88 5.39 6.32
CA VAL A 113 17.46 4.08 5.82
C VAL A 113 18.28 3.73 4.58
N GLN A 114 18.71 2.46 4.49
CA GLN A 114 19.22 1.89 3.24
C GLN A 114 18.04 1.39 2.42
N GLU A 115 17.63 2.16 1.41
CA GLU A 115 16.40 1.92 0.65
C GLU A 115 16.36 0.54 -0.01
N ALA A 116 17.46 0.11 -0.63
CA ALA A 116 17.55 -1.21 -1.25
C ALA A 116 17.31 -2.34 -0.24
N LYS A 117 17.86 -2.21 0.98
CA LYS A 117 17.67 -3.18 2.05
C LYS A 117 16.23 -3.14 2.59
N LEU A 118 15.64 -1.96 2.73
CA LEU A 118 14.24 -1.80 3.12
C LEU A 118 13.32 -2.49 2.10
N ALA A 119 13.52 -2.23 0.81
CA ALA A 119 12.76 -2.85 -0.26
C ALA A 119 12.89 -4.38 -0.25
N GLN A 120 14.12 -4.90 -0.18
CA GLN A 120 14.38 -6.34 -0.16
C GLN A 120 13.73 -7.04 1.06
N THR A 121 13.90 -6.47 2.25
CA THR A 121 13.37 -7.06 3.48
C THR A 121 11.84 -6.98 3.54
N SER A 122 11.24 -5.89 3.06
CA SER A 122 9.78 -5.77 2.96
C SER A 122 9.19 -6.70 1.91
N ALA A 123 9.86 -6.89 0.76
CA ALA A 123 9.42 -7.84 -0.26
C ALA A 123 9.47 -9.29 0.24
N LYS A 124 10.57 -9.66 0.91
CA LYS A 124 10.69 -10.97 1.56
C LYS A 124 9.57 -11.19 2.57
N ARG A 125 9.32 -10.22 3.45
CA ARG A 125 8.26 -10.29 4.46
C ARG A 125 6.88 -10.47 3.84
N PHE A 126 6.57 -9.72 2.79
CA PHE A 126 5.31 -9.84 2.08
C PHE A 126 5.10 -11.24 1.52
N LYS A 127 6.16 -11.83 0.94
CA LYS A 127 6.14 -13.22 0.48
C LYS A 127 5.93 -14.20 1.64
N ASP A 128 6.63 -14.00 2.76
CA ASP A 128 6.49 -14.85 3.94
C ASP A 128 5.05 -14.78 4.52
N LEU A 129 4.44 -13.59 4.56
CA LEU A 129 3.04 -13.39 4.92
C LEU A 129 2.09 -14.15 3.98
N PHE A 130 2.32 -14.06 2.66
CA PHE A 130 1.53 -14.79 1.68
C PHE A 130 1.68 -16.31 1.81
N ASP A 131 2.91 -16.79 2.01
CA ASP A 131 3.19 -18.20 2.20
C ASP A 131 2.55 -18.75 3.48
N GLY A 132 2.62 -18.00 4.58
CA GLY A 132 1.93 -18.33 5.83
C GLY A 132 0.41 -18.33 5.68
N TYR A 133 -0.15 -17.33 4.98
CA TYR A 133 -1.58 -17.23 4.72
C TYR A 133 -2.14 -18.41 3.92
N LYS A 134 -1.36 -18.97 2.99
CA LYS A 134 -1.78 -20.20 2.26
C LYS A 134 -2.01 -21.39 3.17
N VAL A 135 -1.26 -21.48 4.28
CA VAL A 135 -1.37 -22.58 5.26
C VAL A 135 -2.48 -22.27 6.27
N ARG A 136 -2.60 -21.02 6.72
CA ARG A 136 -3.60 -20.57 7.69
C ARG A 136 -4.26 -19.27 7.22
N PRO A 137 -5.27 -19.36 6.34
CA PRO A 137 -5.98 -18.19 5.86
C PRO A 137 -6.74 -17.52 7.01
N GLY A 138 -6.68 -16.20 7.06
CA GLY A 138 -7.46 -15.42 8.00
C GLY A 138 -6.82 -14.08 8.31
N GLN A 139 -7.68 -13.07 8.46
CA GLN A 139 -7.28 -11.72 8.82
C GLN A 139 -6.54 -11.67 10.15
N ASP A 140 -7.02 -12.38 11.18
CA ASP A 140 -6.43 -12.33 12.53
C ASP A 140 -4.99 -12.85 12.55
N THR A 141 -4.67 -13.84 11.72
CA THR A 141 -3.30 -14.35 11.56
C THR A 141 -2.39 -13.26 10.98
N LEU A 142 -2.85 -12.56 9.93
CA LEU A 142 -2.09 -11.47 9.31
C LEU A 142 -1.93 -10.30 10.26
N GLU A 143 -2.99 -9.94 10.99
CA GLU A 143 -2.96 -8.89 12.00
C GLU A 143 -1.92 -9.20 13.09
N GLY A 144 -1.91 -10.44 13.60
CA GLY A 144 -0.90 -10.89 14.57
C GLY A 144 0.54 -10.79 14.04
N GLU A 145 0.79 -11.11 12.77
CA GLU A 145 2.13 -10.94 12.17
C GLU A 145 2.50 -9.46 11.96
N LEU A 146 1.54 -8.61 11.58
CA LEU A 146 1.77 -7.17 11.45
C LEU A 146 2.02 -6.51 12.80
N GLN A 147 1.33 -6.93 13.86
CA GLN A 147 1.56 -6.44 15.23
C GLN A 147 2.99 -6.71 15.71
N LYS A 148 3.65 -7.79 15.26
CA LYS A 148 5.08 -8.03 15.57
C LYS A 148 5.99 -6.96 14.96
N LEU A 149 5.61 -6.37 13.82
CA LEU A 149 6.35 -5.24 13.25
C LEU A 149 6.21 -3.99 14.11
N LEU A 150 5.08 -3.85 14.79
CA LEU A 150 4.70 -2.72 15.62
C LEU A 150 5.18 -2.83 17.07
N HIS A 151 6.23 -3.61 17.34
CA HIS A 151 6.91 -3.59 18.64
C HIS A 151 7.40 -2.18 19.03
N THR A 152 7.47 -1.24 18.08
CA THR A 152 7.52 0.20 18.31
C THR A 152 6.57 0.93 17.36
N PRO A 153 5.86 1.99 17.80
CA PRO A 153 5.02 2.83 16.93
C PRO A 153 5.76 3.41 15.72
N ASN A 154 7.08 3.60 15.83
CA ASN A 154 7.93 4.15 14.76
C ASN A 154 8.05 3.22 13.55
N ASN A 155 7.61 1.96 13.67
CA ASN A 155 7.58 1.00 12.56
C ASN A 155 6.28 1.05 11.75
N LEU A 156 5.39 2.01 11.99
CA LEU A 156 4.12 2.16 11.26
C LEU A 156 4.30 2.12 9.73
N CYS A 157 5.33 2.78 9.22
CA CYS A 157 5.62 2.77 7.78
C CYS A 157 5.90 1.36 7.22
N LEU A 158 6.42 0.43 8.02
CA LEU A 158 6.64 -0.96 7.60
C LEU A 158 5.32 -1.73 7.43
N VAL A 159 4.33 -1.42 8.27
CA VAL A 159 2.99 -2.01 8.18
C VAL A 159 2.26 -1.45 6.95
N LEU A 160 2.27 -0.13 6.78
CA LEU A 160 1.70 0.52 5.58
C LEU A 160 2.38 0.02 4.29
N TRP A 161 3.67 -0.30 4.34
CA TRP A 161 4.41 -0.91 3.23
C TRP A 161 3.83 -2.27 2.83
N GLN A 162 3.41 -3.10 3.80
CA GLN A 162 2.77 -4.38 3.47
C GLN A 162 1.42 -4.16 2.77
N GLY A 163 0.66 -3.13 3.19
CA GLY A 163 -0.56 -2.72 2.51
C GLY A 163 -0.32 -2.27 1.07
N ALA A 164 0.73 -1.47 0.83
CA ALA A 164 1.11 -1.04 -0.51
C ALA A 164 1.46 -2.23 -1.43
N LEU A 165 2.21 -3.22 -0.92
CA LEU A 165 2.53 -4.44 -1.66
C LEU A 165 1.30 -5.31 -1.91
N ALA A 166 0.39 -5.41 -0.94
CA ALA A 166 -0.88 -6.14 -1.09
C ALA A 166 -1.73 -5.57 -2.21
N TYR A 167 -1.80 -4.24 -2.25
CA TYR A 167 -2.49 -3.48 -3.26
C TYR A 167 -1.83 -3.64 -4.65
N LEU A 168 -0.50 -3.58 -4.73
CA LEU A 168 0.24 -3.85 -5.97
C LEU A 168 -0.03 -5.24 -6.52
N ALA A 169 0.04 -6.25 -5.65
CA ALA A 169 -0.22 -7.64 -6.02
C ALA A 169 -1.64 -7.83 -6.56
N TYR A 170 -2.63 -7.20 -5.92
CA TYR A 170 -4.02 -7.23 -6.37
C TYR A 170 -4.20 -6.59 -7.75
N ASN A 171 -3.67 -5.38 -7.95
CA ASN A 171 -3.77 -4.69 -9.24
C ASN A 171 -3.10 -5.47 -10.36
N ASN A 172 -1.90 -6.01 -10.11
CA ASN A 172 -1.21 -6.84 -11.09
C ASN A 172 -2.01 -8.11 -11.41
N ALA A 173 -2.62 -8.77 -10.42
CA ALA A 173 -3.47 -9.93 -10.65
C ALA A 173 -4.71 -9.58 -11.51
N CYS A 174 -5.35 -8.44 -11.26
CA CYS A 174 -6.46 -7.96 -12.07
C CYS A 174 -6.04 -7.66 -13.52
N ARG A 175 -4.89 -7.01 -13.73
CA ARG A 175 -4.35 -6.74 -15.07
C ARG A 175 -4.02 -8.02 -15.83
N VAL A 176 -3.31 -8.94 -15.19
CA VAL A 176 -2.99 -10.26 -15.77
C VAL A 176 -4.26 -11.00 -16.16
N ARG A 177 -5.29 -10.99 -15.30
CA ARG A 177 -6.58 -11.61 -15.62
C ARG A 177 -7.24 -10.97 -16.84
N LYS A 178 -7.28 -9.63 -16.91
CA LYS A 178 -7.85 -8.91 -18.07
C LYS A 178 -7.08 -9.25 -19.35
N PHE A 179 -5.75 -9.25 -19.31
CA PHE A 179 -4.90 -9.58 -20.45
C PHE A 179 -5.08 -11.03 -20.91
N MET A 180 -5.08 -11.99 -19.97
CA MET A 180 -5.32 -13.41 -20.27
C MET A 180 -6.68 -13.64 -20.96
N ILE A 181 -7.72 -12.87 -20.60
CA ILE A 181 -9.04 -12.96 -21.23
C ILE A 181 -9.03 -12.30 -22.62
N GLY A 182 -8.39 -11.14 -22.77
CA GLY A 182 -8.39 -10.36 -24.01
C GLY A 182 -7.40 -10.85 -25.08
N ALA A 183 -6.29 -11.46 -24.67
CA ALA A 183 -5.18 -11.88 -25.53
C ALA A 183 -4.53 -13.17 -24.99
N PRO A 184 -5.23 -14.32 -25.03
CA PRO A 184 -4.76 -15.57 -24.43
C PRO A 184 -3.47 -16.12 -25.08
N ASP A 185 -3.30 -15.97 -26.40
CA ASP A 185 -2.12 -16.46 -27.12
C ASP A 185 -0.86 -15.65 -26.77
N GLU A 186 -0.99 -14.32 -26.69
CA GLU A 186 0.10 -13.42 -26.27
C GLU A 186 0.48 -13.67 -24.81
N TRP A 187 -0.51 -13.94 -23.95
CA TRP A 187 -0.26 -14.36 -22.56
C TRP A 187 0.53 -15.67 -22.51
N LEU A 188 0.18 -16.66 -23.34
CA LEU A 188 0.91 -17.92 -23.39
C LEU A 188 2.37 -17.68 -23.82
N GLN A 189 2.60 -16.84 -24.82
CA GLN A 189 3.96 -16.46 -25.26
C GLN A 189 4.75 -15.75 -24.16
N PHE A 190 4.13 -14.80 -23.45
CA PHE A 190 4.73 -14.09 -22.32
C PHE A 190 5.15 -15.06 -21.20
N VAL A 191 4.27 -15.98 -20.79
CA VAL A 191 4.56 -16.97 -19.75
C VAL A 191 5.71 -17.89 -20.18
N LEU A 192 5.71 -18.33 -21.44
CA LEU A 192 6.76 -19.19 -21.99
C LEU A 192 8.11 -18.46 -22.09
N ALA A 193 8.10 -17.15 -22.35
CA ALA A 193 9.28 -16.31 -22.39
C ALA A 193 9.92 -16.08 -20.99
N ARG A 194 9.23 -16.45 -19.90
CA ARG A 194 9.65 -16.19 -18.50
C ARG A 194 9.93 -14.71 -18.23
N ASP A 195 9.24 -13.83 -18.94
CA ASP A 195 9.50 -12.41 -18.83
C ASP A 195 9.01 -11.87 -17.48
N SER A 196 9.80 -11.01 -16.84
CA SER A 196 9.52 -10.50 -15.47
C SER A 196 8.88 -9.12 -15.47
N ASP A 197 8.51 -8.61 -16.65
CA ASP A 197 8.11 -7.24 -16.80
C ASP A 197 6.76 -6.95 -16.13
N LEU A 198 6.74 -5.89 -15.29
CA LEU A 198 5.56 -5.43 -14.56
C LEU A 198 4.47 -4.85 -15.47
N CYS A 199 4.73 -4.77 -16.78
CA CYS A 199 3.91 -4.10 -17.76
C CYS A 199 3.58 -5.02 -18.93
N ILE A 200 2.83 -6.08 -18.65
CA ILE A 200 2.17 -6.86 -19.70
C ILE A 200 1.22 -5.93 -20.48
N GLY A 201 1.36 -5.91 -21.80
CA GLY A 201 0.46 -5.21 -22.71
C GLY A 201 0.66 -3.70 -22.85
N SER A 202 1.81 -3.14 -22.44
CA SER A 202 2.18 -1.77 -22.85
C SER A 202 2.90 -1.79 -24.19
N GLN A 203 2.13 -1.87 -25.27
CA GLN A 203 2.42 -1.15 -26.50
C GLN A 203 1.55 0.11 -26.55
#